data_AF-A0A9W6N572-F1
#
_entry.id   AF-A0A9W6N572-F1
#
_cell.length_a   1.000
_cell.length_b   1.000
_cell.length_c   1.000
_cell.angle_alpha   90.00
_cell.angle_beta   90.00
_cell.angle_gamma   90.00
#
_symmetry.space_group_name_H-M   'P 1'
#
loop_
_entity.id
_entity.type
_entity.pdbx_description
1 polymer ?
#
loop_
_entity_poly.entity_id
_entity_poly.type
_entity_poly.pdbx_seq_one_letter_code
_entity_poly.pdbx_strand_id
1 'polypeptide(L)'
;MFDTALGPTNVDTVRGFAHGGDKIWLDDAIFSAFTLGALSAEAFATHLVYDQASGNLSYDADGAGSGAAVLFARLSPGLNVTFDHTDVLIV
;
A
#
# COMPACT_ATOMS: atom_id res chain seq x y z
N MET A 1 2.37 -3.79 10.05
CA MET A 1 1.13 -4.49 9.63
C MET A 1 0.02 -3.47 9.71
N PHE A 2 -0.86 -3.45 8.71
CA PHE A 2 -2.03 -2.59 8.63
C PHE A 2 -3.28 -3.47 8.73
N ASP A 3 -3.95 -3.40 9.89
CA ASP A 3 -5.05 -4.28 10.31
C ASP A 3 -6.22 -3.51 10.95
N THR A 4 -6.23 -2.18 10.78
CA THR A 4 -7.28 -1.30 11.32
C THR A 4 -8.04 -0.61 10.19
N ALA A 5 -9.30 -0.27 10.46
CA ALA A 5 -10.18 0.38 9.48
C ALA A 5 -9.54 1.65 8.89
N LEU A 6 -9.62 1.79 7.57
CA LEU A 6 -9.07 2.92 6.84
C LEU A 6 -9.90 4.18 7.06
N GLY A 7 -9.23 5.35 7.04
CA GLY A 7 -9.90 6.63 7.16
C GLY A 7 -8.94 7.81 7.08
N PRO A 8 -9.45 9.03 6.86
CA PRO A 8 -8.63 10.22 6.61
C PRO A 8 -7.75 10.63 7.80
N THR A 9 -8.03 10.11 9.00
CA THR A 9 -7.26 10.34 10.22
C THR A 9 -6.36 9.16 10.61
N ASN A 10 -6.47 8.02 9.92
CA ASN A 10 -5.69 6.81 10.19
C ASN A 10 -4.62 6.66 9.09
N VAL A 11 -3.60 7.51 9.16
CA VAL A 11 -2.51 7.56 8.18
C VAL A 11 -1.17 7.46 8.89
N ASP A 12 -0.46 6.36 8.67
CA ASP A 12 0.83 6.12 9.28
C ASP A 12 1.98 6.74 8.48
N THR A 13 3.11 6.94 9.14
CA THR A 13 4.38 7.28 8.48
C THR A 13 5.38 6.17 8.66
N VAL A 14 5.76 5.53 7.56
CA VAL A 14 6.80 4.50 7.52
C VAL A 14 8.13 5.16 7.19
N ARG A 15 9.09 5.07 8.12
CA ARG A 15 10.43 5.64 7.96
C ARG A 15 11.46 4.57 7.68
N GLY A 16 12.38 4.87 6.77
CA GLY A 16 13.52 4.00 6.46
C GLY A 16 13.15 2.70 5.76
N PHE A 17 12.01 2.65 5.06
CA PHE A 17 11.62 1.48 4.27
C PHE A 17 12.74 1.10 3.27
N ALA A 18 13.03 -0.19 3.15
CA ALA A 18 14.05 -0.71 2.25
C ALA A 18 13.41 -1.70 1.25
N HIS A 19 13.33 -1.31 -0.02
CA HIS A 19 12.90 -2.21 -1.09
C HIS A 19 13.68 -3.52 -1.10
N GLY A 20 12.97 -4.64 -1.32
CA GLY A 20 13.57 -5.97 -1.39
C GLY A 20 14.06 -6.52 -0.03
N GLY A 21 14.08 -5.70 1.02
CA GLY A 21 14.38 -6.10 2.39
C GLY A 21 13.12 -6.12 3.26
N ASP A 22 12.44 -4.98 3.33
CA ASP A 22 11.25 -4.79 4.14
C ASP A 22 9.98 -5.28 3.43
N LYS A 23 8.91 -5.44 4.22
CA LYS A 23 7.58 -5.77 3.74
C LYS A 23 6.54 -4.91 4.44
N ILE A 24 5.58 -4.42 3.67
CA ILE A 24 4.33 -3.89 4.17
C ILE A 24 3.34 -5.05 4.25
N TRP A 25 2.82 -5.32 5.45
CA TRP A 25 1.80 -6.36 5.63
C TRP A 25 0.43 -5.72 5.69
N LEU A 26 -0.47 -6.19 4.84
CA LEU A 26 -1.85 -5.72 4.72
C LEU A 26 -2.79 -6.88 5.10
N ASP A 27 -3.65 -6.65 6.07
CA ASP A 27 -4.65 -7.63 6.51
C ASP A 27 -5.81 -7.69 5.50
N ASP A 28 -6.15 -8.88 5.00
CA ASP A 28 -7.20 -9.03 3.98
C ASP A 28 -8.61 -8.65 4.46
N ALA A 29 -8.86 -8.59 5.78
CA ALA A 29 -10.12 -8.10 6.33
C ALA A 29 -10.29 -6.58 6.13
N ILE A 30 -9.18 -5.84 6.01
CA ILE A 30 -9.18 -4.39 5.73
C ILE A 30 -9.00 -4.13 4.24
N PHE A 31 -8.12 -4.87 3.58
CA PHE A 31 -7.77 -4.70 2.17
C PHE A 31 -8.43 -5.78 1.31
N SER A 32 -9.76 -5.83 1.35
CA SER A 32 -10.60 -6.93 0.86
C SER A 32 -10.56 -7.24 -0.64
N ALA A 33 -9.90 -6.40 -1.44
CA ALA A 33 -9.65 -6.66 -2.87
C ALA A 33 -8.47 -7.63 -3.10
N PHE A 34 -7.68 -7.90 -2.06
CA PHE A 34 -6.55 -8.80 -2.15
C PHE A 34 -6.88 -10.21 -1.67
N THR A 35 -6.09 -11.16 -2.17
CA THR A 35 -6.08 -12.54 -1.71
C THR A 35 -4.86 -12.78 -0.82
N LEU A 36 -5.03 -13.56 0.24
CA LEU A 36 -3.95 -13.95 1.15
C LEU A 36 -2.67 -14.42 0.43
N GLY A 37 -1.52 -14.01 0.94
CA GLY A 37 -0.20 -14.37 0.45
C GLY A 37 0.47 -13.27 -0.39
N ALA A 38 1.25 -13.70 -1.39
CA ALA A 38 2.01 -12.78 -2.23
C ALA A 38 1.07 -11.92 -3.08
N LEU A 39 1.28 -10.60 -3.07
CA LEU A 39 0.52 -9.68 -3.91
C LEU A 39 0.98 -9.81 -5.37
N SER A 40 0.04 -9.94 -6.31
CA SER A 40 0.38 -9.95 -7.74
C SER A 40 0.65 -8.54 -8.26
N ALA A 41 1.46 -8.43 -9.32
CA ALA A 41 1.73 -7.14 -9.97
C ALA A 41 0.46 -6.48 -10.52
N GLU A 42 -0.51 -7.27 -10.98
CA GLU A 42 -1.81 -6.78 -11.48
C GLU A 42 -2.67 -6.21 -10.34
N ALA A 43 -2.79 -6.94 -9.22
CA ALA A 43 -3.55 -6.47 -8.06
C ALA A 43 -2.89 -5.23 -7.44
N PHE A 44 -1.56 -5.20 -7.39
CA PHE A 44 -0.81 -4.01 -6.99
C PHE A 44 -1.14 -2.81 -7.88
N ALA A 45 -1.07 -2.95 -9.20
CA ALA A 45 -1.33 -1.87 -10.14
C ALA A 45 -2.80 -1.39 -10.14
N THR A 46 -3.73 -2.28 -9.79
CA THR A 46 -5.17 -1.99 -9.79
C THR A 46 -5.60 -1.32 -8.49
N HIS A 47 -5.10 -1.79 -7.34
CA HIS A 47 -5.66 -1.45 -6.03
C HIS A 47 -4.69 -0.70 -5.11
N LEU A 48 -3.41 -0.58 -5.45
CA LEU A 48 -2.45 0.25 -4.70
C LEU A 48 -1.98 1.44 -5.53
N VAL A 49 -2.14 2.63 -4.95
CA VAL A 49 -1.67 3.88 -5.53
C VAL A 49 -0.49 4.38 -4.71
N TYR A 50 0.70 4.33 -5.30
CA TYR A 50 1.90 4.92 -4.73
C TYR A 50 2.26 6.21 -5.46
N ASP A 51 2.14 7.34 -4.78
CA ASP A 51 2.63 8.63 -5.25
C ASP A 51 4.07 8.82 -4.76
N GLN A 52 5.04 8.65 -5.66
CA GLN A 52 6.46 8.82 -5.37
C GLN A 52 6.83 10.23 -4.91
N ALA A 53 6.13 11.27 -5.35
CA ALA A 53 6.50 12.64 -5.03
C ALA A 53 6.23 12.96 -3.56
N SER A 54 5.10 12.46 -3.05
CA SER A 54 4.68 12.66 -1.65
C SER A 54 5.04 11.48 -0.73
N GLY A 55 5.31 10.30 -1.30
CA GLY A 55 5.42 9.03 -0.59
C GLY A 55 4.07 8.44 -0.16
N ASN A 56 2.95 9.02 -0.58
CA ASN A 56 1.62 8.54 -0.21
C ASN A 56 1.36 7.15 -0.80
N LEU A 57 0.89 6.24 0.05
CA LEU A 57 0.40 4.92 -0.32
C LEU A 57 -1.09 4.83 0.04
N SER A 58 -1.91 4.64 -0.99
CA SER A 58 -3.36 4.62 -0.88
C SER A 58 -3.93 3.32 -1.44
N TYR A 59 -5.07 2.90 -0.89
CA TYR A 59 -5.77 1.69 -1.30
C TYR A 59 -7.05 2.05 -2.06
N ASP A 60 -7.18 1.52 -3.27
CA ASP A 60 -8.34 1.63 -4.13
C ASP A 60 -9.11 0.30 -4.11
N ALA A 61 -10.19 0.25 -3.33
CA ALA A 61 -10.93 -1.00 -3.09
C ALA A 61 -11.70 -1.51 -4.31
N ASP A 62 -12.16 -0.61 -5.19
CA ASP A 62 -12.93 -0.98 -6.38
C ASP A 62 -12.08 -1.02 -7.66
N GLY A 63 -10.85 -0.47 -7.61
CA GLY A 63 -9.92 -0.47 -8.73
C GLY A 63 -10.36 0.45 -9.87
N ALA A 64 -11.30 1.38 -9.62
CA ALA A 64 -11.80 2.32 -10.62
C ALA A 64 -10.84 3.49 -10.86
N GLY A 65 -9.77 3.61 -10.06
CA GLY A 65 -8.74 4.62 -10.14
C GLY A 65 -8.70 5.55 -8.92
N SER A 66 -7.70 6.42 -8.88
CA SER A 66 -7.30 7.20 -7.69
C SER A 66 -8.35 8.16 -7.08
N GLY A 67 -9.50 8.37 -7.73
CA GLY A 67 -10.55 9.25 -7.24
C GLY A 67 -11.21 8.81 -5.94
N ALA A 68 -11.18 7.50 -5.63
CA ALA A 68 -11.74 6.91 -4.41
C ALA A 68 -10.68 6.25 -3.49
N ALA A 69 -9.41 6.29 -3.87
CA ALA A 69 -8.35 5.63 -3.10
C ALA A 69 -8.18 6.27 -1.72
N VAL A 70 -8.13 5.45 -0.68
CA VAL A 70 -7.98 5.89 0.71
C VAL A 70 -6.51 5.87 1.09
N LEU A 71 -5.94 7.04 1.37
CA LEU A 71 -4.60 7.17 1.93
C LEU A 71 -4.53 6.48 3.29
N PHE A 72 -3.56 5.60 3.49
CA PHE A 72 -3.37 4.88 4.75
C PHE A 72 -1.93 4.90 5.25
N ALA A 73 -0.96 5.15 4.37
CA ALA A 73 0.44 5.24 4.76
C ALA A 73 1.19 6.30 3.95
N ARG A 74 2.27 6.81 4.55
CA ARG A 74 3.29 7.61 3.90
C ARG A 74 4.63 6.95 4.06
N LEU A 75 5.20 6.49 2.97
CA LEU A 75 6.60 6.07 2.94
C LEU A 75 7.48 7.34 2.87
N SER A 76 8.62 7.33 3.54
CA SER A 76 9.48 8.53 3.54
C SER A 76 9.96 8.88 2.12
N PRO A 77 9.94 10.18 1.73
CA PRO A 77 10.44 10.62 0.43
C PRO A 77 11.92 10.26 0.24
N GLY A 78 12.32 9.93 -0.99
CA GLY A 78 13.69 9.50 -1.30
C GLY A 78 13.89 7.99 -1.41
N LEU A 79 12.79 7.21 -1.32
CA LEU A 79 12.70 5.87 -1.86
C LEU A 79 12.79 5.95 -3.38
N ASN A 80 14.02 6.06 -3.88
CA ASN A 80 14.27 6.10 -5.31
C ASN A 80 13.78 4.78 -5.95
N VAL A 81 12.62 4.89 -6.60
CA VAL A 81 12.13 4.08 -7.74
C VAL A 81 11.55 2.68 -7.46
N THR A 82 11.71 2.09 -6.28
CA THR A 82 11.41 0.65 -6.13
C THR A 82 10.44 0.34 -4.99
N PHE A 83 9.20 0.83 -5.03
CA PHE A 83 8.14 0.21 -4.22
C PHE A 83 7.22 -0.54 -5.17
N ASP A 84 7.16 -1.86 -5.05
CA ASP A 84 6.37 -2.70 -5.95
C ASP A 84 5.67 -3.86 -5.22
N HIS A 85 4.93 -4.69 -5.97
CA HIS A 85 4.19 -5.83 -5.41
C HIS A 85 5.02 -6.79 -4.54
N THR A 86 6.34 -6.91 -4.78
CA THR A 86 7.22 -7.76 -3.97
C THR A 86 7.51 -7.19 -2.60
N ASP A 87 7.21 -5.91 -2.35
CA ASP A 87 7.32 -5.23 -1.07
C ASP A 87 6.08 -5.37 -0.19
N VAL A 88 5.04 -6.07 -0.68
CA VAL A 88 3.76 -6.21 0.00
C VAL A 88 3.46 -7.70 0.26
N LEU A 89 2.99 -8.00 1.45
CA LEU A 89 2.45 -9.31 1.82
C LEU A 89 1.02 -9.13 2.32
N ILE A 90 0.11 -9.96 1.82
CA ILE A 90 -1.27 -10.02 2.30
C ILE A 90 -1.35 -11.10 3.37
N VAL A 91 -1.83 -10.72 4.54
CA VAL A 91 -1.88 -11.57 5.74
C VAL A 91 -3.29 -11.76 6.25
#